data_AF-A0A4C1TNR1-F1
#
_entry.id   AF-A0A4C1TNR1-F1
#
_cell.length_a   1.000
_cell.length_b   1.000
_cell.length_c   1.000
_cell.angle_alpha   90.00
_cell.angle_beta   90.00
_cell.angle_gamma   90.00
#
_symmetry.space_group_name_H-M   'P 1'
#
loop_
_entity.id
_entity.type
_entity.pdbx_description
1 polymer ?
#
loop_
_entity_poly.entity_id
_entity_poly.type
_entity_poly.pdbx_seq_one_letter_code
_entity_poly.pdbx_strand_id
1 'polypeptide(L)'
;MVKTKRRRAVLKPTAIIVDYNGGKSYIDMSNQMASYGSVLRRCTKWYRKLMIELVWGRITVNAYFLYSKYSQKPKTITIFREKVIDAMLIKYATIPEPRPTPAPRITRHLLVNNLIGTPLKLNKGRLIDRKYLIENTNK
;
A
#
# COMPACT_ATOMS: atom_id res chain seq x y z
N MET A 1 40.30 7.75 22.01
CA MET A 1 40.18 6.49 22.82
C MET A 1 38.71 6.21 23.07
N VAL A 2 38.16 5.10 22.56
CA VAL A 2 36.74 4.76 22.76
C VAL A 2 36.63 3.69 23.84
N LYS A 3 35.89 3.97 24.93
CA LYS A 3 35.66 2.99 26.00
C LYS A 3 34.57 2.01 25.55
N THR A 4 34.86 0.72 25.58
CA THR A 4 33.87 -0.33 25.33
C THR A 4 33.04 -0.60 26.60
N LYS A 5 31.85 -1.23 26.47
CA LYS A 5 31.03 -1.67 27.62
C LYS A 5 31.82 -2.54 28.62
N ARG A 6 32.89 -3.20 28.16
CA ARG A 6 33.81 -4.02 28.99
C ARG A 6 34.99 -3.24 29.59
N ARG A 7 34.93 -1.91 29.59
CA ARG A 7 35.97 -0.98 30.12
C ARG A 7 37.39 -1.18 29.57
N ARG A 8 37.57 -1.99 28.51
CA ARG A 8 38.85 -2.12 27.81
C ARG A 8 39.02 -0.94 26.86
N ALA A 9 40.15 -0.24 26.99
CA ALA A 9 40.56 0.79 26.05
C ALA A 9 41.02 0.09 24.76
N VAL A 10 40.22 0.24 23.70
CA VAL A 10 40.59 -0.25 22.37
C VAL A 10 41.10 0.95 21.57
N LEU A 11 42.34 0.87 21.09
CA LEU A 11 42.93 1.83 20.15
C LEU A 11 42.33 1.56 18.76
N LYS A 12 41.13 2.09 18.57
CA LYS A 12 40.46 2.14 17.28
C LYS A 12 41.15 3.21 16.42
N PRO A 13 41.57 2.93 15.16
CA PRO A 13 42.06 3.97 14.25
C PRO A 13 40.92 4.97 14.01
N THR A 14 40.98 6.11 14.69
CA THR A 14 39.86 7.05 14.81
C THR A 14 39.49 7.65 13.47
N ALA A 15 40.48 7.97 12.63
CA ALA A 15 40.24 8.52 11.28
C ALA A 15 39.44 7.54 10.40
N ILE A 16 39.93 6.31 10.23
CA ILE A 16 39.28 5.27 9.40
C ILE A 16 37.87 4.97 9.88
N ILE A 17 37.65 4.93 11.19
CA ILE A 17 36.35 4.58 11.78
C ILE A 17 35.36 5.74 11.68
N VAL A 18 35.83 6.99 11.80
CA VAL A 18 34.98 8.17 11.59
C VAL A 18 34.54 8.24 10.13
N ASP A 19 35.46 8.07 9.18
CA ASP A 19 35.14 8.11 7.75
C ASP A 19 34.18 6.99 7.35
N TYR A 20 34.45 5.75 7.80
CA TYR A 20 33.59 4.60 7.55
C TYR A 20 32.18 4.79 8.14
N ASN A 21 32.09 5.23 9.40
CA ASN A 21 30.79 5.44 10.05
C ASN A 21 30.04 6.61 9.41
N GLY A 22 30.74 7.65 8.97
CA GLY A 22 30.17 8.75 8.19
C GLY A 22 29.48 8.22 6.93
N GLY A 23 30.21 7.48 6.10
CA GLY A 23 29.66 6.89 4.88
C GLY A 23 28.49 5.92 5.13
N LYS A 24 28.60 5.07 6.16
CA LYS A 24 27.55 4.09 6.49
C LYS A 24 26.26 4.75 6.99
N SER A 25 26.38 5.86 7.73
CA SER A 25 25.24 6.52 8.39
C SER A 25 24.15 6.99 7.43
N TYR A 26 24.51 7.36 6.19
CA TYR A 26 23.55 7.86 5.21
C TYR A 26 22.52 6.80 4.78
N ILE A 27 22.95 5.54 4.67
CA ILE A 27 22.07 4.42 4.32
C ILE A 27 21.08 4.17 5.46
N ASP A 28 21.58 4.17 6.70
CA ASP A 28 20.77 3.96 7.89
C ASP A 28 19.74 5.10 8.05
N MET A 29 20.15 6.36 7.81
CA MET A 29 19.27 7.52 7.87
C MET A 29 18.15 7.45 6.81
N SER A 30 18.49 7.11 5.56
CA SER A 30 17.50 6.96 4.48
C SER A 30 16.49 5.83 4.78
N ASN A 31 16.97 4.70 5.30
CA ASN A 31 16.12 3.60 5.72
C ASN A 31 15.21 4.00 6.90
N GLN A 32 15.74 4.73 7.86
CA GLN A 32 14.96 5.25 8.99
C GLN A 32 13.87 6.20 8.49
N MET A 33 14.19 7.12 7.58
CA MET A 33 13.25 8.03 6.93
C MET A 33 12.14 7.27 6.19
N ALA A 34 12.49 6.21 5.46
CA ALA A 34 11.53 5.35 4.80
C ALA A 34 10.59 4.63 5.80
N SER A 35 11.11 4.24 6.98
CA SER A 35 10.35 3.51 8.00
C SER A 35 9.31 4.35 8.75
N TYR A 36 9.53 5.66 8.92
CA TYR A 36 8.51 6.55 9.48
C TYR A 36 7.26 6.51 8.62
N GLY A 37 6.07 6.37 9.20
CA GLY A 37 4.81 6.37 8.43
C GLY A 37 4.74 5.31 7.31
N SER A 38 5.24 4.09 7.55
CA SER A 38 5.18 3.01 6.57
C SER A 38 3.73 2.64 6.19
N VAL A 39 3.49 2.60 4.87
CA VAL A 39 2.22 2.17 4.27
C VAL A 39 2.20 0.68 3.94
N LEU A 40 3.26 -0.06 4.29
CA LEU A 40 3.31 -1.49 4.04
C LEU A 40 2.21 -2.18 4.85
N ARG A 41 1.43 -3.03 4.18
CA ARG A 41 0.35 -3.81 4.78
C ARG A 41 0.53 -5.30 4.45
N ARG A 42 -0.16 -6.15 5.21
CA ARG A 42 -0.18 -7.59 4.94
C ARG A 42 -0.82 -7.82 3.57
N CYS A 43 -0.02 -8.32 2.63
CA CYS A 43 -0.46 -8.67 1.27
C CYS A 43 -0.01 -10.09 0.94
N THR A 44 -0.87 -10.83 0.23
CA THR A 44 -0.58 -12.20 -0.25
C THR A 44 0.41 -12.23 -1.41
N LYS A 45 0.42 -11.18 -2.24
CA LYS A 45 1.28 -11.07 -3.42
C LYS A 45 2.52 -10.23 -3.09
N TRP A 46 3.69 -10.85 -3.14
CA TRP A 46 4.97 -10.24 -2.72
C TRP A 46 5.36 -9.01 -3.57
N TYR A 47 5.11 -9.04 -4.88
CA TYR A 47 5.46 -7.94 -5.79
C TYR A 47 4.75 -6.61 -5.45
N ARG A 48 3.57 -6.67 -4.82
CA ARG A 48 2.86 -5.46 -4.38
C ARG A 48 3.61 -4.73 -3.28
N LYS A 49 4.27 -5.48 -2.40
CA LYS A 49 5.11 -4.93 -1.34
C LYS A 49 6.28 -4.15 -1.94
N LEU A 50 6.91 -4.69 -2.99
CA LEU A 50 7.99 -3.99 -3.68
C LEU A 50 7.54 -2.66 -4.28
N MET A 51 6.40 -2.64 -4.99
CA MET A 51 5.91 -1.39 -5.59
C MET A 51 5.59 -0.34 -4.53
N ILE A 52 4.99 -0.75 -3.41
CA ILE A 52 4.67 0.12 -2.29
C ILE A 52 5.95 0.69 -1.66
N GLU A 53 6.94 -0.15 -1.35
CA GLU A 53 8.21 0.28 -0.77
C GLU A 53 9.03 1.17 -1.73
N LEU A 54 8.95 0.89 -3.03
CA LEU A 54 9.60 1.72 -4.04
C LEU A 54 8.98 3.11 -4.08
N VAL A 55 7.65 3.19 -4.23
CA VAL A 55 6.94 4.47 -4.38
C VAL A 55 6.95 5.26 -3.06
N TRP A 56 6.54 4.65 -1.95
CA TRP A 56 6.38 5.38 -0.69
C TRP A 56 7.68 5.52 0.11
N GLY A 57 8.54 4.50 0.03
CA GLY A 57 9.84 4.50 0.71
C GLY A 57 10.87 5.29 -0.09
N ARG A 58 11.24 4.83 -1.28
CA ARG A 58 12.37 5.40 -2.04
C ARG A 58 12.03 6.72 -2.72
N ILE A 59 10.95 6.76 -3.51
CA ILE A 59 10.62 7.95 -4.30
C ILE A 59 10.27 9.13 -3.38
N THR A 60 9.41 8.92 -2.38
CA THR A 60 9.01 9.99 -1.46
C THR A 60 10.18 10.53 -0.62
N VAL A 61 11.10 9.68 -0.16
CA VAL A 61 12.30 10.13 0.58
C VAL A 61 13.20 10.97 -0.33
N ASN A 62 13.42 10.54 -1.57
CA ASN A 62 14.22 11.32 -2.54
C ASN A 62 13.56 12.65 -2.88
N ALA A 63 12.24 12.66 -3.07
CA ALA A 63 11.48 13.89 -3.30
C ALA A 63 11.54 14.82 -2.08
N TYR A 64 11.51 14.27 -0.86
CA TYR A 64 11.70 15.02 0.37
C TYR A 64 13.11 15.63 0.46
N PHE A 65 14.16 14.89 0.09
CA PHE A 65 15.52 15.43 0.04
C PHE A 65 15.63 16.59 -0.95
N LEU A 66 15.03 16.46 -2.12
CA LEU A 66 14.99 17.53 -3.11
C LEU A 66 14.23 18.75 -2.57
N TYR A 67 13.05 18.53 -1.98
CA TYR A 67 12.27 19.59 -1.33
C TYR A 67 13.06 20.29 -0.24
N SER A 68 13.72 19.53 0.66
CA SER A 68 14.51 20.10 1.75
C SER A 68 15.74 20.86 1.25
N LYS A 69 16.30 20.48 0.09
CA LYS A 69 17.46 21.16 -0.50
C LYS A 69 17.10 22.50 -1.12
N TYR A 70 15.94 22.61 -1.75
CA TYR A 70 15.52 23.80 -2.51
C TYR A 70 14.45 24.65 -1.80
N SER A 71 13.82 24.15 -0.74
CA SER A 71 12.84 24.90 0.06
C SER A 71 13.54 25.77 1.09
N GLN A 72 13.10 27.03 1.20
CA GLN A 72 13.56 27.95 2.25
C GLN A 72 13.01 27.56 3.65
N LYS A 73 11.94 26.77 3.70
CA LYS A 73 11.31 26.29 4.94
C LYS A 73 11.34 24.76 4.95
N PRO A 74 12.40 24.14 5.51
CA PRO A 74 12.45 22.70 5.64
C PRO A 74 11.34 22.24 6.57
N LYS A 75 10.70 21.12 6.23
CA LYS A 75 9.66 20.47 7.03
C LYS A 75 10.17 19.11 7.47
N THR A 76 9.53 18.50 8.46
CA THR A 76 9.79 17.10 8.77
C THR A 76 9.21 16.19 7.67
N ILE A 77 9.77 14.98 7.53
CA ILE A 77 9.31 14.01 6.53
C ILE A 77 7.83 13.63 6.70
N THR A 78 7.31 13.63 7.93
CA THR A 78 5.90 13.35 8.23
C THR A 78 4.99 14.44 7.66
N ILE A 79 5.29 15.70 7.96
CA ILE A 79 4.52 16.85 7.46
C ILE A 79 4.62 16.94 5.93
N PHE A 80 5.79 16.65 5.35
CA PHE A 80 5.95 16.58 3.91
C PHE A 80 5.00 15.53 3.29
N ARG A 81 4.95 14.33 3.87
CA ARG A 81 4.07 13.25 3.40
C ARG A 81 2.59 13.60 3.54
N GLU A 82 2.19 14.22 4.64
CA GLU A 82 0.82 14.73 4.81
C GLU A 82 0.45 15.70 3.69
N LYS A 83 1.34 16.65 3.36
CA LYS A 83 1.10 17.61 2.28
C LYS A 83 1.02 16.96 0.90
N VAL A 84 1.79 15.89 0.66
CA VAL A 84 1.67 15.10 -0.57
C VAL A 84 0.30 14.41 -0.65
N ILE A 85 -0.16 13.82 0.46
CA ILE A 85 -1.49 13.19 0.53
C ILE A 85 -2.59 14.24 0.30
N ASP A 86 -2.53 15.38 0.99
CA ASP A 86 -3.48 16.49 0.84
C ASP A 86 -3.60 16.91 -0.64
N ALA A 87 -2.45 17.13 -1.30
CA ALA A 87 -2.40 17.53 -2.70
C ALA A 87 -2.99 16.46 -3.64
N MET A 88 -2.79 15.18 -3.34
CA MET A 88 -3.40 14.10 -4.10
C MET A 88 -4.91 14.06 -3.90
N LEU A 89 -5.41 14.19 -2.67
CA LEU A 89 -6.85 14.13 -2.36
C LEU A 89 -7.65 15.26 -3.00
N ILE A 90 -7.13 16.50 -2.99
CA ILE A 90 -7.80 17.67 -3.60
C ILE A 90 -8.05 17.44 -5.10
N LYS A 91 -7.13 16.78 -5.81
CA LYS A 91 -7.28 16.46 -7.23
C LYS A 91 -8.45 15.50 -7.49
N TYR A 92 -8.76 14.60 -6.57
CA TYR A 92 -9.87 13.66 -6.73
C TYR A 92 -11.22 14.27 -6.34
N ALA A 93 -11.24 15.21 -5.38
CA ALA A 93 -12.46 15.91 -4.96
C ALA A 93 -13.02 16.86 -6.04
N THR A 94 -12.20 17.29 -6.99
CA THR A 94 -12.58 18.16 -8.11
C THR A 94 -13.10 17.41 -9.34
N ILE A 95 -13.06 16.07 -9.32
CA ILE A 95 -13.66 15.24 -10.36
C ILE A 95 -15.15 15.10 -10.02
N PRO A 96 -16.09 15.62 -10.83
CA PRO A 96 -17.51 15.42 -10.57
C PRO A 96 -17.81 13.92 -10.49
N GLU A 97 -18.60 13.53 -9.48
CA GLU A 97 -19.03 12.15 -9.26
C GLU A 97 -19.43 11.51 -10.61
N PRO A 98 -18.86 10.35 -10.97
CA PRO A 98 -19.29 9.66 -12.17
C PRO A 98 -20.80 9.42 -12.02
N ARG A 99 -21.56 10.00 -12.97
CA ARG A 99 -23.02 9.84 -13.07
C ARG A 99 -23.35 8.36 -12.78
N PRO A 100 -24.29 8.04 -11.87
CA PRO A 100 -24.56 6.66 -11.47
C PRO A 100 -24.78 5.85 -12.73
N THR A 101 -23.80 5.01 -13.06
CA THR A 101 -23.89 4.18 -14.25
C THR A 101 -24.94 3.13 -13.89
N PRO A 102 -26.05 3.00 -14.63
CA PRO A 102 -27.04 1.99 -14.33
C PRO A 102 -26.31 0.65 -14.25
N ALA A 103 -26.58 -0.10 -13.17
CA ALA A 103 -25.91 -1.37 -12.92
C ALA A 103 -25.97 -2.20 -14.21
N PRO A 104 -24.84 -2.77 -14.67
CA PRO A 104 -24.84 -3.56 -15.90
C PRO A 104 -25.91 -4.63 -15.76
N ARG A 105 -26.91 -4.58 -16.65
CA ARG A 105 -27.98 -5.57 -16.68
C ARG A 105 -27.31 -6.89 -17.02
N ILE A 106 -27.02 -7.69 -15.99
CA ILE A 106 -26.54 -9.07 -16.17
C ILE A 106 -27.66 -9.78 -16.91
N THR A 107 -27.53 -9.83 -18.22
CA THR A 107 -28.42 -10.59 -19.06
C THR A 107 -27.98 -12.02 -18.84
N ARG A 108 -28.67 -12.73 -17.94
CA ARG A 108 -28.45 -14.16 -17.78
C ARG A 108 -28.86 -14.77 -19.11
N HIS A 109 -27.90 -14.98 -20.00
CA HIS A 109 -28.09 -15.88 -21.13
C HIS A 109 -28.27 -17.26 -20.50
N LEU A 110 -29.52 -17.65 -20.32
CA LEU A 110 -29.85 -19.01 -19.96
C LEU A 110 -29.38 -19.85 -21.14
N LEU A 111 -28.39 -20.71 -20.91
CA LEU A 111 -28.13 -21.82 -21.83
C LEU A 111 -29.41 -22.65 -21.85
N VAL A 112 -30.23 -22.46 -22.87
CA VAL A 112 -31.30 -23.40 -23.23
C VAL A 112 -30.56 -24.62 -23.77
N ASN A 113 -30.15 -25.48 -22.86
CA ASN A 113 -29.64 -26.78 -23.20
C ASN A 113 -30.80 -27.56 -23.80
N ASN A 114 -30.83 -27.65 -25.14
CA ASN A 114 -31.62 -28.62 -25.89
C ASN A 114 -31.06 -30.04 -25.66
N LEU A 115 -30.97 -30.46 -24.40
CA LEU A 115 -30.61 -31.82 -24.02
C LEU A 115 -31.92 -32.58 -23.84
N ILE A 116 -32.42 -33.07 -24.97
CA ILE A 116 -33.31 -34.23 -24.99
C ILE A 116 -32.53 -35.36 -24.31
N GLY A 117 -32.92 -35.68 -23.07
CA GLY A 117 -32.60 -36.97 -22.43
C GLY A 117 -31.25 -37.12 -21.73
N THR A 118 -30.96 -36.33 -20.69
CA THR A 118 -30.07 -36.81 -19.61
C THR A 118 -30.48 -36.23 -18.25
N PRO A 119 -30.73 -37.05 -17.20
CA PRO A 119 -31.07 -36.54 -15.88
C PRO A 119 -29.85 -35.90 -15.21
N LEU A 120 -29.97 -34.62 -14.83
CA LEU A 120 -28.99 -33.90 -14.01
C LEU A 120 -28.92 -34.56 -12.62
N LYS A 121 -27.80 -35.23 -12.31
CA LYS A 121 -27.50 -35.64 -10.94
C LYS A 121 -27.30 -34.39 -10.09
N LEU A 122 -28.26 -34.11 -9.20
CA LEU A 122 -28.17 -33.06 -8.19
C LEU A 122 -27.07 -33.44 -7.19
N ASN A 123 -25.91 -32.79 -7.27
CA ASN A 123 -24.88 -32.93 -6.25
C ASN A 123 -25.37 -32.24 -4.97
N LYS A 124 -25.48 -33.00 -3.88
CA LYS A 124 -25.98 -32.54 -2.57
C LYS A 124 -25.03 -31.49 -2.00
N GLY A 125 -25.28 -30.23 -2.31
CA GLY A 125 -24.46 -29.11 -1.86
C GLY A 125 -25.19 -27.78 -1.91
N ARG A 126 -26.07 -27.58 -0.92
CA ARG A 126 -26.55 -26.26 -0.45
C ARG A 126 -27.32 -25.42 -1.50
N LEU A 127 -28.56 -25.82 -1.76
CA LEU A 127 -29.61 -24.92 -2.26
C LEU A 127 -30.09 -24.08 -1.08
N ILE A 128 -29.68 -22.81 -1.04
CA ILE A 128 -30.32 -21.81 -0.18
C ILE A 128 -31.65 -21.46 -0.85
N ASP A 129 -32.72 -21.63 -0.08
CA ASP A 129 -34.12 -21.68 -0.51
C ASP A 129 -34.57 -20.52 -1.38
N ARG A 130 -35.05 -20.85 -2.59
CA ARG A 130 -35.79 -19.95 -3.48
C ARG A 130 -37.24 -19.70 -3.01
N LYS A 131 -37.62 -20.22 -1.83
CA LYS A 131 -38.96 -20.06 -1.23
C LYS A 131 -39.14 -18.74 -0.47
N TYR A 132 -38.06 -18.07 -0.05
CA TYR A 132 -38.16 -16.84 0.75
C TYR A 132 -38.46 -15.55 -0.03
N LEU A 133 -38.55 -15.60 -1.37
CA LEU A 133 -38.67 -14.38 -2.18
C LEU A 133 -39.95 -14.25 -3.01
N ILE A 134 -40.91 -15.19 -2.88
CA ILE A 134 -42.16 -15.15 -3.67
C ILE A 134 -43.40 -14.89 -2.79
N GLU A 135 -43.31 -14.99 -1.47
CA GLU A 135 -44.48 -14.77 -0.59
C GLU A 135 -44.74 -13.30 -0.18
N ASN A 136 -43.88 -12.33 -0.56
CA ASN A 136 -44.06 -10.92 -0.20
C ASN A 136 -44.45 -10.00 -1.37
N THR A 137 -44.92 -10.55 -2.49
CA THR A 137 -45.40 -9.75 -3.65
C THR A 137 -46.86 -10.00 -3.99
N ASN A 138 -47.70 -10.36 -3.02
CA ASN A 138 -49.17 -10.30 -3.13
C ASN A 138 -49.80 -10.13 -1.73
N LYS A 139 -49.74 -8.90 -1.21
CA LYS A 139 -50.71 -8.33 -0.26
C LYS A 139 -50.87 -6.85 -0.58
#